data_AF-F0H7B0-F1
#
_entry.id   AF-F0H7B0-F1
#
_cell.length_a   1.000
_cell.length_b   1.000
_cell.length_c   1.000
_cell.angle_alpha   90.00
_cell.angle_beta   90.00
_cell.angle_gamma   90.00
#
_symmetry.space_group_name_H-M   'P 1'
#
loop_
_entity.id
_entity.type
_entity.pdbx_description
1 polymer ?
#
loop_
_entity_poly.entity_id
_entity_poly.type
_entity_poly.pdbx_seq_one_letter_code
_entity_poly.pdbx_strand_id
1 'polypeptide(L)'
;MEKEDYIDRALVFMENLEKLGEQLRNAQQQLVLTMEYILAMEQNHQTDTDEYREQERHCRNLHAIVDKWQPVYEEKIEMLKEIKREAGK
;
A
#
# COMPACT_ATOMS: atom_id res chain seq x y z
N MET A 1 23.50 -25.51 11.02
CA MET A 1 23.42 -24.07 11.31
C MET A 1 22.92 -23.26 10.11
N GLU A 2 23.36 -23.49 8.87
CA GLU A 2 22.90 -22.68 7.72
C GLU A 2 21.39 -22.84 7.37
N LYS A 3 20.81 -24.03 7.55
CA LYS A 3 19.38 -24.26 7.22
C LYS A 3 18.39 -23.52 8.10
N GLU A 4 18.72 -23.24 9.36
CA GLU A 4 17.85 -22.48 10.28
C GLU A 4 17.75 -21.01 9.86
N ASP A 5 18.86 -20.41 9.43
CA ASP A 5 18.93 -19.00 8.99
C ASP A 5 18.05 -18.70 7.76
N TYR A 6 17.95 -19.65 6.82
CA TYR A 6 17.10 -19.46 5.62
C TYR A 6 15.60 -19.54 5.93
N ILE A 7 15.18 -20.39 6.88
CA ILE A 7 13.78 -20.50 7.29
C ILE A 7 13.36 -19.25 8.06
N ASP A 8 14.20 -18.80 8.99
CA ASP A 8 13.94 -17.59 9.77
C ASP A 8 13.87 -16.34 8.86
N ARG A 9 14.78 -16.24 7.88
CA ARG A 9 14.75 -15.16 6.89
C ARG A 9 13.49 -15.21 6.02
N ALA A 10 13.02 -16.41 5.63
CA ALA A 10 11.79 -16.56 4.87
C ALA A 10 10.55 -16.16 5.68
N LEU A 11 10.50 -16.50 6.97
CA LEU A 11 9.43 -16.07 7.88
C LEU A 11 9.38 -14.55 8.01
N VAL A 12 10.52 -13.91 8.29
CA VAL A 12 10.61 -12.43 8.38
C VAL A 12 10.19 -11.77 7.06
N PHE A 13 10.57 -12.35 5.92
CA PHE A 13 10.13 -11.85 4.62
C PHE A 13 8.61 -11.91 4.46
N MET A 14 7.98 -13.02 4.82
CA MET A 14 6.52 -13.17 4.74
C MET A 14 5.80 -12.19 5.67
N GLU A 15 6.26 -12.02 6.91
CA GLU A 15 5.70 -11.05 7.84
C GLU A 15 5.80 -9.60 7.34
N ASN A 16 6.96 -9.22 6.78
CA ASN A 16 7.16 -7.89 6.22
C ASN A 16 6.27 -7.66 4.99
N LEU A 17 6.07 -8.68 4.16
CA LEU A 17 5.20 -8.60 3.01
C LEU A 17 3.73 -8.45 3.42
N GLU A 18 3.29 -9.17 4.46
CA GLU A 18 1.94 -9.04 5.00
C GLU A 18 1.69 -7.63 5.56
N LYS A 19 2.63 -7.11 6.37
CA LYS A 19 2.60 -5.73 6.88
C LYS A 19 2.56 -4.69 5.76
N LEU A 20 3.37 -4.87 4.71
CA LEU A 20 3.35 -3.98 3.54
C LEU A 20 1.97 -4.00 2.87
N GLY A 21 1.38 -5.18 2.68
CA GLY A 21 0.04 -5.32 2.12
C GLY A 21 -1.03 -4.63 2.97
N GLU A 22 -0.94 -4.72 4.30
CA GLU A 22 -1.85 -4.03 5.21
C GLU A 22 -1.69 -2.50 5.13
N GLN A 23 -0.45 -2.01 5.15
CA GLN A 23 -0.16 -0.59 4.99
C GLN A 23 -0.69 -0.03 3.66
N LEU A 24 -0.55 -0.79 2.57
CA LEU A 24 -1.07 -0.39 1.26
C LEU A 24 -2.60 -0.33 1.24
N ARG A 25 -3.28 -1.33 1.80
CA ARG A 25 -4.75 -1.31 1.91
C ARG A 25 -5.23 -0.12 2.73
N ASN A 26 -4.57 0.16 3.85
CA ASN A 26 -4.91 1.30 4.70
C ASN A 26 -4.67 2.63 3.97
N ALA A 27 -3.55 2.77 3.26
CA ALA A 27 -3.25 3.96 2.46
C ALA A 27 -4.26 4.17 1.33
N GLN A 28 -4.69 3.10 0.65
CA GLN A 28 -5.73 3.14 -0.38
C GLN A 28 -7.09 3.54 0.18
N GLN A 29 -7.48 3.00 1.34
CA GLN A 29 -8.73 3.39 2.00
C GLN A 29 -8.71 4.86 2.42
N GLN A 30 -7.61 5.32 3.02
CA GLN A 30 -7.45 6.73 3.36
C GLN A 30 -7.50 7.62 2.12
N LEU A 31 -6.85 7.21 1.03
CA LEU A 31 -6.87 7.94 -0.23
C LEU A 31 -8.28 8.13 -0.76
N VAL A 32 -9.09 7.07 -0.79
CA VAL A 32 -10.50 7.14 -1.21
C VAL A 32 -11.28 8.12 -0.34
N LEU A 33 -11.17 8.01 0.99
CA LEU A 33 -11.87 8.91 1.93
C LEU A 33 -11.44 10.37 1.76
N THR A 34 -10.15 10.63 1.58
CA THR A 34 -9.64 11.99 1.34
C THR A 34 -10.14 12.53 -0.01
N MET A 35 -10.20 11.69 -1.06
CA MET A 35 -10.74 12.10 -2.36
C MET A 35 -12.24 12.42 -2.27
N GLU A 36 -13.03 11.63 -1.54
CA GLU A 36 -14.44 11.92 -1.29
C GLU A 36 -14.62 13.24 -0.54
N TYR A 37 -13.77 13.51 0.46
CA TYR A 37 -13.78 14.77 1.20
C TYR A 37 -13.44 15.97 0.32
N ILE A 38 -12.36 15.89 -0.48
CA ILE A 38 -11.98 16.92 -1.44
C ILE A 38 -13.11 17.17 -2.44
N LEU A 39 -13.73 16.11 -2.97
CA LEU A 39 -14.85 16.23 -3.90
C LEU A 39 -16.03 16.98 -3.28
N ALA A 40 -16.35 16.70 -2.00
CA ALA A 40 -17.39 17.43 -1.28
C ALA A 40 -17.04 18.92 -1.10
N MET A 41 -15.77 19.24 -0.83
CA MET A 41 -15.30 20.63 -0.74
C MET A 41 -15.41 21.34 -2.11
N GLU A 42 -15.08 20.67 -3.21
CA GLU A 42 -15.22 21.22 -4.56
C GLU A 42 -16.68 21.52 -4.90
N GLN A 43 -17.60 20.60 -4.57
CA GLN A 43 -19.04 20.79 -4.74
C GLN A 43 -19.58 21.97 -3.93
N ASN A 44 -18.96 22.27 -2.78
CA ASN A 44 -19.30 23.40 -1.92
C ASN A 44 -18.51 24.68 -2.25
N HIS A 45 -17.72 24.70 -3.33
CA HIS A 45 -16.84 25.81 -3.71
C HIS A 45 -15.83 26.23 -2.63
N GLN A 46 -15.38 25.28 -1.79
CA GLN A 46 -14.44 25.51 -0.69
C GLN A 46 -12.96 25.27 -1.10
N THR A 47 -12.63 25.49 -2.37
CA THR A 47 -11.33 25.13 -2.96
C THR A 47 -10.19 26.10 -2.63
N ASP A 48 -10.51 27.32 -2.19
CA ASP A 48 -9.49 28.34 -1.85
C ASP A 48 -9.05 28.30 -0.38
N THR A 49 -9.58 27.36 0.41
CA THR A 49 -9.29 27.21 1.83
C THR A 49 -7.94 26.54 2.09
N ASP A 50 -7.31 26.84 3.23
CA ASP A 50 -6.09 26.16 3.66
C ASP A 50 -6.34 24.66 3.88
N GLU A 51 -7.51 24.31 4.41
CA GLU A 51 -7.97 22.93 4.58
C GLU A 51 -7.94 22.17 3.24
N TYR A 52 -8.50 22.76 2.17
CA TYR A 52 -8.48 22.12 0.85
C TYR A 52 -7.06 21.85 0.36
N ARG A 53 -6.15 22.83 0.50
CA ARG A 53 -4.73 22.68 0.10
C ARG A 53 -4.02 21.61 0.93
N GLU A 54 -4.36 21.48 2.21
CA GLU A 54 -3.82 20.44 3.08
C GLU A 54 -4.29 19.05 2.67
N GLN A 55 -5.59 18.88 2.43
CA GLN A 55 -6.17 17.61 1.98
C GLN A 55 -5.65 17.23 0.59
N GLU A 56 -5.52 18.18 -0.33
CA GLU A 56 -4.94 17.95 -1.65
C GLU A 56 -3.48 17.47 -1.55
N ARG A 57 -2.68 18.07 -0.66
CA ARG A 57 -1.31 17.61 -0.37
C ARG A 57 -1.31 16.21 0.24
N HIS A 58 -2.22 15.94 1.17
CA HIS A 58 -2.35 14.63 1.80
C HIS A 58 -2.71 13.55 0.77
N CYS A 59 -3.68 13.82 -0.11
CA CYS A 59 -4.06 12.96 -1.22
C CYS A 59 -2.90 12.66 -2.16
N ARG A 60 -2.13 13.69 -2.57
CA ARG A 60 -0.91 13.49 -3.39
C ARG A 60 0.14 12.61 -2.71
N ASN A 61 0.34 12.79 -1.41
CA ASN A 61 1.30 11.97 -0.65
C ASN A 61 0.85 10.51 -0.57
N LEU A 62 -0.44 10.26 -0.33
CA LEU A 62 -1.01 8.91 -0.31
C LEU A 62 -0.92 8.24 -1.67
N HIS A 63 -1.25 8.94 -2.76
CA HIS A 63 -1.05 8.45 -4.12
C HIS A 63 0.42 8.06 -4.37
N ALA A 64 1.37 8.91 -4.01
CA ALA A 64 2.79 8.63 -4.21
C ALA A 64 3.27 7.38 -3.43
N ILE A 65 2.72 7.14 -2.23
CA ILE A 65 3.02 5.93 -1.45
C ILE A 65 2.46 4.69 -2.16
N VAL A 66 1.18 4.73 -2.57
CA VAL A 66 0.52 3.62 -3.25
C VAL A 66 1.22 3.31 -4.56
N ASP A 67 1.44 4.30 -5.42
CA ASP A 67 2.07 4.12 -6.74
C ASP A 67 3.48 3.51 -6.64
N LYS A 68 4.23 3.90 -5.60
CA LYS A 68 5.59 3.39 -5.40
C LYS A 68 5.61 1.93 -4.96
N TRP A 69 4.72 1.55 -4.06
CA TRP A 69 4.84 0.28 -3.32
C TRP A 69 3.87 -0.80 -3.80
N GLN A 70 2.76 -0.42 -4.44
CA GLN A 70 1.79 -1.34 -5.05
C GLN A 70 2.48 -2.32 -6.02
N PRO A 71 3.32 -1.88 -6.99
CA PRO A 71 3.93 -2.80 -7.95
C PRO A 71 4.92 -3.76 -7.27
N VAL A 72 5.65 -3.28 -6.26
CA VAL A 72 6.59 -4.10 -5.49
C VAL A 72 5.85 -5.19 -4.73
N TYR A 73 4.73 -4.85 -4.07
CA TYR A 73 3.90 -5.81 -3.36
C TYR A 73 3.32 -6.87 -4.30
N GLU A 74 2.78 -6.46 -5.44
CA GLU A 74 2.20 -7.36 -6.44
C GLU A 74 3.23 -8.34 -7.02
N GLU A 75 4.42 -7.86 -7.36
CA GLU A 75 5.54 -8.71 -7.83
C GLU A 75 5.90 -9.80 -6.81
N LYS A 76 6.01 -9.43 -5.53
CA LYS A 76 6.36 -10.39 -4.47
C LYS A 76 5.24 -11.38 -4.17
N ILE A 77 3.99 -10.96 -4.27
CA ILE A 77 2.84 -11.86 -4.14
C ILE A 77 2.81 -12.85 -5.31
N GLU A 78 3.07 -12.41 -6.55
CA GLU A 78 3.08 -13.32 -7.69
C GLU A 78 4.21 -14.35 -7.59
N MET A 79 5.42 -13.91 -7.21
CA MET A 79 6.54 -14.81 -6.91
C MET A 79 6.17 -15.87 -5.86
N LEU A 80 5.48 -15.50 -4.78
CA LEU A 80 5.02 -16.46 -3.77
C LEU A 80 3.99 -17.46 -4.31
N LYS A 81 3.10 -17.04 -5.22
CA LYS A 81 2.15 -17.95 -5.86
C LYS A 81 2.86 -18.95 -6.76
N GLU A 82 3.88 -18.52 -7.50
CA GLU A 82 4.69 -19.39 -8.35
C GLU A 82 5.44 -20.44 -7.52
N ILE A 83 6.12 -20.02 -6.46
CA ILE A 83 6.80 -20.94 -5.53
C ILE A 83 5.83 -21.97 -4.94
N LYS A 84 4.63 -21.53 -4.50
CA LYS A 84 3.59 -22.46 -3.99
C LYS A 84 3.12 -23.43 -5.07
N ARG A 85 2.98 -22.98 -6.31
CA ARG A 85 2.57 -23.82 -7.45
C ARG A 85 3.63 -24.86 -7.79
N GLU A 86 4.91 -24.51 -7.67
CA GLU A 86 6.03 -25.43 -7.91
C GLU A 86 6.24 -26.41 -6.76
N ALA A 87 6.11 -25.97 -5.51
CA ALA A 87 6.24 -26.82 -4.33
C ALA A 87 5.08 -27.80 -4.14
N GLY A 88 3.92 -27.51 -4.74
CA GLY A 88 2.74 -28.39 -4.73
C GLY A 88 2.67 -29.40 -5.89
N LYS A 89 3.67 -29.40 -6.79
CA LYS A 89 3.86 -30.43 -7.84
C LYS A 89 4.77 -31.54 -7.33
#